data_AF-A0A9P9D7L8-F1
#
_entry.id   AF-A0A9P9D7L8-F1
#
_cell.length_a   1.000
_cell.length_b   1.000
_cell.length_c   1.000
_cell.angle_alpha   90.00
_cell.angle_beta   90.00
_cell.angle_gamma   90.00
#
_symmetry.space_group_name_H-M   'P 1'
#
loop_
_entity.id
_entity.type
_entity.pdbx_description
1 polymer ?
#
loop_
_entity_poly.entity_id
_entity_poly.type
_entity_poly.pdbx_seq_one_letter_code
_entity_poly.pdbx_strand_id
1 'polypeptide(L)'
;MQIKSLWLKSRSCAKLKGTLLDVAFRTSHITKVVGFGIGSLHWKSAMIQYFTILTIVETLEVAYRLRNPLSPSIELVFQDPYYDARDKFLFQSIISQPVRLVDDPQGFLELDKNSLVVTCHLPIDVPLLQIIADMFWDDRKNGPAGFICDKDYGHKQERYCIRDRSSPRVLEFLQDYSCEHFDDHQVERDFSDALEMHRSYWLWDVNYLWKPRTPERNTST
;
A
#
# COMPACT_ATOMS: atom_id res chain seq x y z
N MET A 1 -17.28 -13.91 3.11
CA MET A 1 -18.07 -13.50 1.93
C MET A 1 -18.87 -12.20 2.13
N GLN A 2 -19.49 -11.97 3.30
CA GLN A 2 -20.27 -10.75 3.57
C GLN A 2 -19.43 -9.45 3.58
N ILE A 3 -18.25 -9.45 4.23
CA ILE A 3 -17.35 -8.28 4.30
C ILE A 3 -16.87 -7.84 2.91
N LYS A 4 -16.47 -8.79 2.05
CA LYS A 4 -16.08 -8.49 0.66
C LYS A 4 -17.21 -7.82 -0.12
N SER A 5 -18.43 -8.34 0.00
CA SER A 5 -19.62 -7.77 -0.65
C SER A 5 -19.92 -6.36 -0.14
N LEU A 6 -19.82 -6.16 1.18
CA LEU A 6 -20.01 -4.85 1.80
C LEU A 6 -18.97 -3.84 1.31
N TRP A 7 -17.70 -4.24 1.24
CA TRP A 7 -16.62 -3.40 0.72
C TRP A 7 -16.86 -2.99 -0.71
N LEU A 8 -17.12 -3.96 -1.60
CA LEU A 8 -17.31 -3.70 -3.02
C LEU A 8 -18.51 -2.79 -3.32
N LYS A 9 -19.52 -2.75 -2.43
CA LYS A 9 -20.70 -1.88 -2.55
C LYS A 9 -20.52 -0.51 -1.89
N SER A 10 -19.45 -0.31 -1.12
CA SER A 10 -19.21 0.95 -0.42
C SER A 10 -18.84 2.07 -1.39
N ARG A 11 -19.22 3.31 -1.05
CA ARG A 11 -18.74 4.53 -1.72
C ARG A 11 -17.24 4.70 -1.49
N SER A 12 -16.74 4.25 -0.34
CA SER A 12 -15.31 4.14 -0.01
C SER A 12 -14.52 3.39 -1.10
N CYS A 13 -14.99 2.20 -1.49
CA CYS A 13 -14.40 1.43 -2.58
C CYS A 13 -14.50 2.16 -3.93
N ALA A 14 -15.64 2.77 -4.24
CA ALA A 14 -15.83 3.52 -5.48
C ALA A 14 -14.90 4.74 -5.59
N LYS A 15 -14.73 5.51 -4.51
CA LYS A 15 -13.82 6.65 -4.43
C LYS A 15 -12.37 6.22 -4.60
N LEU A 16 -11.96 5.16 -3.90
CA LEU A 16 -10.62 4.58 -4.05
C LEU A 16 -10.32 4.22 -5.51
N LYS A 17 -11.26 3.52 -6.17
CA LYS A 17 -11.13 3.16 -7.59
C LYS A 17 -10.96 4.40 -8.47
N GLY A 18 -11.80 5.41 -8.28
CA GLY A 18 -11.74 6.66 -9.05
C GLY A 18 -10.38 7.36 -8.93
N THR A 19 -9.86 7.50 -7.72
CA THR A 19 -8.56 8.13 -7.48
C THR A 19 -7.41 7.32 -8.09
N LEU A 20 -7.42 6.00 -7.90
CA LEU A 20 -6.34 5.14 -8.42
C LEU A 20 -6.28 5.11 -9.95
N LEU A 21 -7.42 5.21 -10.63
CA LEU A 21 -7.44 5.33 -12.08
C LEU A 21 -6.66 6.58 -12.51
N ASP A 22 -6.95 7.75 -11.94
CA ASP A 22 -6.23 9.00 -12.25
C ASP A 22 -4.74 8.92 -11.91
N VAL A 23 -4.41 8.43 -10.71
CA VAL A 23 -3.03 8.25 -10.24
C VAL A 23 -2.23 7.36 -11.20
N ALA A 24 -2.79 6.22 -11.60
CA ALA A 24 -2.14 5.30 -12.53
C ALA A 24 -1.78 5.98 -13.86
N PHE A 25 -2.48 7.06 -14.25
CA PHE A 25 -2.11 7.80 -15.45
C PHE A 25 -0.85 8.65 -15.29
N ARG A 26 -0.59 9.18 -14.10
CA ARG A 26 0.46 10.19 -13.85
C ARG A 26 1.72 9.64 -13.20
N THR A 27 1.66 8.41 -12.67
CA THR A 27 2.71 7.85 -11.82
C THR A 27 3.46 6.69 -12.48
N SER A 28 4.54 6.26 -11.82
CA SER A 28 5.34 5.11 -12.24
C SER A 28 4.51 3.82 -12.26
N HIS A 29 4.80 2.94 -13.22
CA HIS A 29 4.09 1.67 -13.37
C HIS A 29 4.41 0.72 -12.20
N ILE A 30 3.38 0.21 -11.53
CA ILE A 30 3.52 -0.78 -10.46
C ILE A 30 3.47 -2.19 -11.05
N THR A 31 4.45 -3.03 -10.71
CA THR A 31 4.47 -4.46 -11.06
C THR A 31 4.38 -5.36 -9.83
N LYS A 32 4.58 -4.81 -8.63
CA LYS A 32 4.57 -5.56 -7.38
C LYS A 32 3.96 -4.72 -6.26
N VAL A 33 3.11 -5.33 -5.44
CA VAL A 33 2.70 -4.78 -4.14
C VAL A 33 3.39 -5.57 -3.05
N VAL A 34 4.08 -4.85 -2.15
CA VAL A 34 4.73 -5.43 -0.97
C VAL A 34 4.03 -4.90 0.27
N GLY A 35 3.28 -5.77 0.94
CA GLY A 35 2.53 -5.44 2.15
C GLY A 35 3.29 -5.81 3.42
N PHE A 36 3.39 -4.89 4.36
CA PHE A 36 4.00 -5.10 5.68
C PHE A 36 2.98 -4.86 6.78
N GLY A 37 2.82 -5.83 7.68
CA GLY A 37 1.99 -5.64 8.89
C GLY A 37 0.49 -5.45 8.56
N ILE A 38 -0.07 -6.27 7.67
CA ILE A 38 -1.48 -6.20 7.25
C ILE A 38 -2.41 -6.97 8.23
N GLY A 39 -1.82 -7.74 9.15
CA GLY A 39 -2.51 -8.54 10.14
C GLY A 39 -3.02 -9.88 9.60
N SER A 40 -3.39 -10.77 10.52
CA SER A 40 -3.86 -12.11 10.18
C SER A 40 -5.26 -12.09 9.54
N LEU A 41 -5.48 -12.92 8.51
CA LEU A 41 -6.79 -13.09 7.86
C LEU A 41 -7.87 -13.63 8.80
N HIS A 42 -7.49 -14.10 9.99
CA HIS A 42 -8.41 -14.45 11.07
C HIS A 42 -9.20 -13.26 11.60
N TRP A 43 -8.67 -12.04 11.48
CA TRP A 43 -9.30 -10.85 12.03
C TRP A 43 -10.18 -10.17 10.98
N LYS A 44 -11.44 -9.87 11.34
CA LYS A 44 -12.38 -9.17 10.44
C LYS A 44 -11.81 -7.83 9.96
N SER A 45 -11.13 -7.12 10.86
CA SER A 45 -10.45 -5.85 10.59
C SER A 45 -9.27 -5.99 9.62
N ALA A 46 -8.57 -7.12 9.60
CA ALA A 46 -7.48 -7.39 8.66
C ALA A 46 -8.03 -7.80 7.28
N MET A 47 -9.10 -8.62 7.22
CA MET A 47 -9.73 -9.04 5.96
C MET A 47 -10.08 -7.86 5.05
N ILE A 48 -10.57 -6.76 5.63
CA ILE A 48 -10.91 -5.57 4.84
C ILE A 48 -9.66 -4.87 4.27
N GLN A 49 -8.53 -4.94 4.95
CA GLN A 49 -7.26 -4.40 4.46
C GLN A 49 -6.85 -5.15 3.19
N TYR A 50 -6.92 -6.49 3.21
CA TYR A 50 -6.67 -7.30 2.01
C TYR A 50 -7.65 -7.00 0.88
N PHE A 51 -8.96 -6.89 1.15
CA PHE A 51 -9.91 -6.54 0.08
C PHE A 51 -9.64 -5.16 -0.52
N THR A 52 -9.11 -4.24 0.28
CA THR A 52 -8.67 -2.95 -0.21
C THR A 52 -7.43 -3.07 -1.08
N ILE A 53 -6.40 -3.80 -0.64
CA ILE A 53 -5.19 -4.07 -1.45
C ILE A 53 -5.55 -4.74 -2.77
N LEU A 54 -6.43 -5.74 -2.76
CA LEU A 54 -6.91 -6.39 -3.97
C LEU A 54 -7.66 -5.42 -4.88
N THR A 55 -8.46 -4.51 -4.31
CA THR A 55 -9.13 -3.45 -5.08
C THR A 55 -8.10 -2.50 -5.71
N ILE A 56 -7.03 -2.15 -4.98
CA ILE A 56 -5.94 -1.33 -5.50
C ILE A 56 -5.33 -2.02 -6.72
N VAL A 57 -4.93 -3.28 -6.56
CA VAL A 57 -4.31 -4.09 -7.61
C VAL A 57 -5.21 -4.22 -8.83
N GLU A 58 -6.44 -4.66 -8.66
CA GLU A 58 -7.39 -4.81 -9.75
C GLU A 58 -7.61 -3.49 -10.51
N THR A 59 -7.65 -2.36 -9.80
CA THR A 59 -7.84 -1.04 -10.43
C THR A 59 -6.61 -0.59 -11.21
N LEU A 60 -5.42 -0.74 -10.62
CA LEU A 60 -4.16 -0.40 -11.29
C LEU A 60 -3.96 -1.27 -12.54
N GLU A 61 -4.22 -2.58 -12.44
CA GLU A 61 -4.13 -3.49 -13.59
C GLU A 61 -5.10 -3.11 -14.71
N VAL A 62 -6.34 -2.71 -14.39
CA VAL A 62 -7.30 -2.20 -15.39
C VAL A 62 -6.72 -0.96 -16.08
N ALA A 63 -6.21 0.02 -15.31
CA ALA A 63 -5.61 1.22 -15.87
C ALA A 63 -4.39 0.92 -16.77
N TYR A 64 -3.54 -0.02 -16.37
CA TYR A 64 -2.36 -0.42 -17.14
C TYR A 64 -2.74 -1.19 -18.40
N ARG A 65 -3.71 -2.11 -18.33
CA ARG A 65 -4.21 -2.85 -19.50
C ARG A 65 -4.92 -1.96 -20.53
N LEU A 66 -5.57 -0.87 -20.10
CA LEU A 66 -6.11 0.13 -21.01
C LEU A 66 -5.03 0.82 -21.86
N ARG A 67 -3.80 0.92 -21.35
CA ARG A 67 -2.65 1.54 -22.04
C ARG A 67 -1.86 0.52 -22.85
N ASN A 68 -1.62 -0.64 -22.26
CA ASN A 68 -0.91 -1.74 -22.87
C ASN A 68 -1.63 -3.05 -22.49
N PRO A 69 -2.39 -3.67 -23.43
CA PRO A 69 -3.10 -4.92 -23.18
C PRO A 69 -2.21 -6.09 -22.73
N LEU A 70 -0.90 -6.02 -22.99
CA LEU A 70 0.09 -7.03 -22.58
C LEU A 70 0.73 -6.72 -21.22
N SER A 71 0.24 -5.72 -20.48
CA SER A 71 0.76 -5.41 -19.15
C SER A 71 0.64 -6.64 -18.24
N PRO A 72 1.72 -7.05 -17.57
CA PRO A 72 1.69 -8.20 -16.68
C PRO A 72 0.78 -7.92 -15.48
N SER A 73 0.30 -8.99 -14.86
CA SER A 73 -0.39 -8.90 -13.58
C SER A 73 0.57 -8.41 -12.48
N ILE A 74 0.02 -7.73 -11.49
CA ILE A 74 0.79 -7.21 -10.36
C ILE A 74 1.01 -8.34 -9.35
N GLU A 75 2.27 -8.55 -8.97
CA GLU A 75 2.63 -9.53 -7.95
C GLU A 75 2.22 -9.06 -6.55
N LEU A 76 1.73 -9.98 -5.72
CA LEU A 76 1.38 -9.73 -4.31
C LEU A 76 2.39 -10.44 -3.41
N VAL A 77 3.13 -9.66 -2.62
CA VAL A 77 4.06 -10.16 -1.61
C VAL A 77 3.70 -9.60 -0.25
N PHE A 78 3.51 -10.45 0.76
CA PHE A 78 3.19 -9.99 2.11
C PHE A 78 4.15 -10.55 3.16
N GLN A 79 4.58 -9.67 4.06
CA GLN A 79 5.36 -10.00 5.25
C GLN A 79 4.60 -9.54 6.49
N ASP A 80 4.25 -10.47 7.36
CA ASP A 80 3.59 -10.18 8.62
C ASP A 80 4.04 -11.15 9.72
N PRO A 81 4.45 -10.65 10.91
CA PRO A 81 4.88 -11.51 12.01
C PRO A 81 3.77 -12.41 12.57
N TYR A 82 2.50 -12.09 12.29
CA TYR A 82 1.35 -12.87 12.76
C TYR A 82 0.93 -14.00 11.80
N TYR A 83 1.55 -14.12 10.62
CA TYR A 83 1.18 -15.19 9.70
C TYR A 83 1.56 -16.57 10.22
N ASP A 84 0.56 -17.46 10.24
CA ASP A 84 0.75 -18.86 10.56
C ASP A 84 0.31 -19.79 9.41
N ALA A 85 0.30 -21.11 9.68
CA ALA A 85 -0.11 -22.10 8.69
C ALA A 85 -1.57 -21.97 8.26
N ARG A 86 -2.44 -21.44 9.13
CA ARG A 86 -3.85 -21.19 8.83
C ARG A 86 -4.00 -19.97 7.94
N ASP A 87 -3.21 -18.92 8.13
CA ASP A 87 -3.17 -17.79 7.19
C ASP A 87 -2.83 -18.27 5.79
N LYS A 88 -1.80 -19.12 5.62
CA LYS A 88 -1.44 -19.71 4.31
C LYS A 88 -2.63 -20.40 3.63
N PHE A 89 -3.42 -21.17 4.39
CA PHE A 89 -4.62 -21.81 3.88
C PHE A 89 -5.75 -20.80 3.56
N LEU A 90 -5.92 -19.77 4.38
CA LEU A 90 -6.91 -18.71 4.16
C LEU A 90 -6.58 -17.88 2.91
N PHE A 91 -5.30 -17.58 2.66
CA PHE A 91 -4.87 -16.93 1.43
C PHE A 91 -5.27 -17.73 0.20
N GLN A 92 -5.03 -19.05 0.20
CA GLN A 92 -5.39 -19.92 -0.93
C GLN A 92 -6.90 -20.07 -1.15
N SER A 93 -7.72 -19.91 -0.10
CA SER A 93 -9.17 -20.13 -0.15
C SER A 93 -9.99 -18.84 -0.33
N ILE A 94 -9.49 -17.70 0.15
CA ILE A 94 -10.21 -16.41 0.14
C ILE A 94 -9.70 -15.49 -0.97
N ILE A 95 -8.38 -15.49 -1.20
CA ILE A 95 -7.75 -14.60 -2.18
C ILE A 95 -7.61 -15.35 -3.50
N SER A 96 -8.20 -14.78 -4.55
CA SER A 96 -8.24 -15.39 -5.88
C SER A 96 -6.95 -15.24 -6.68
N GLN A 97 -6.07 -14.32 -6.26
CA GLN A 97 -4.77 -14.08 -6.89
C GLN A 97 -3.68 -14.80 -6.11
N PRO A 98 -2.64 -15.34 -6.77
CA PRO A 98 -1.48 -15.89 -6.07
C PRO A 98 -0.83 -14.84 -5.18
N VAL A 99 -0.67 -15.17 -3.90
CA VAL A 99 0.01 -14.33 -2.91
C VAL A 99 1.24 -15.07 -2.42
N ARG A 100 2.38 -14.38 -2.39
CA ARG A 100 3.60 -14.90 -1.79
C ARG A 100 3.75 -14.36 -0.37
N LEU A 101 3.64 -15.23 0.62
CA LEU A 101 3.96 -14.89 1.99
C LEU A 101 5.45 -15.12 2.21
N VAL A 102 6.14 -14.14 2.78
CA VAL A 102 7.59 -14.17 3.00
C VAL A 102 7.91 -13.89 4.47
N ASP A 103 9.06 -14.40 4.92
CA ASP A 103 9.55 -14.22 6.28
C ASP A 103 10.32 -12.89 6.42
N ASP A 104 10.39 -12.33 7.63
CA ASP A 104 11.25 -11.17 7.91
C ASP A 104 12.75 -11.55 7.79
N PRO A 105 13.60 -10.82 7.03
CA PRO A 105 13.38 -9.53 6.36
C PRO A 105 13.19 -9.60 4.83
N GLN A 106 12.74 -10.72 4.29
CA GLN A 106 12.65 -10.94 2.84
C GLN A 106 11.75 -9.92 2.13
N GLY A 107 10.69 -9.42 2.77
CA GLY A 107 9.82 -8.39 2.21
C GLY A 107 10.58 -7.12 1.83
N PHE A 108 11.61 -6.73 2.57
CA PHE A 108 12.46 -5.58 2.21
C PHE A 108 13.25 -5.83 0.93
N LEU A 109 13.69 -7.07 0.71
CA LEU A 109 14.47 -7.47 -0.47
C LEU A 109 13.63 -7.51 -1.76
N GLU A 110 12.31 -7.44 -1.62
CA GLU A 110 11.37 -7.43 -2.74
C GLU A 110 11.10 -6.05 -3.31
N LEU A 111 11.58 -5.00 -2.62
CA LEU A 111 11.37 -3.63 -2.99
C LEU A 111 12.26 -3.23 -4.17
N ASP A 112 11.64 -2.59 -5.14
CA ASP A 112 12.29 -2.03 -6.33
C ASP A 112 11.55 -0.79 -6.81
N LYS A 113 12.03 -0.19 -7.91
CA LYS A 113 11.44 1.00 -8.54
C LYS A 113 10.02 0.85 -9.07
N ASN A 114 9.50 -0.37 -9.13
CA ASN A 114 8.17 -0.71 -9.61
C ASN A 114 7.29 -1.32 -8.50
N SER A 115 7.75 -1.25 -7.24
CA SER A 115 7.02 -1.71 -6.07
C SER A 115 6.12 -0.63 -5.46
N LEU A 116 4.92 -1.03 -5.04
CA LEU A 116 4.04 -0.26 -4.18
C LEU A 116 4.11 -0.86 -2.76
N VAL A 117 4.57 -0.08 -1.80
CA VAL A 117 4.60 -0.49 -0.39
C VAL A 117 3.25 -0.21 0.24
N VAL A 118 2.66 -1.19 0.90
CA VAL A 118 1.42 -1.00 1.66
C VAL A 118 1.63 -1.40 3.11
N THR A 119 1.22 -0.55 4.03
CA THR A 119 1.19 -0.86 5.46
C THR A 119 -0.04 -0.20 6.05
N CYS A 120 -0.85 -1.00 6.73
CA CYS A 120 -2.13 -0.52 7.28
C CYS A 120 -1.98 0.00 8.71
N HIS A 121 -0.92 -0.44 9.38
CA HIS A 121 -0.42 0.08 10.64
C HIS A 121 1.11 -0.05 10.58
N LEU A 122 1.84 1.06 10.63
CA LEU A 122 3.30 0.99 10.65
C LEU A 122 3.74 0.12 11.85
N PRO A 123 4.52 -0.95 11.64
CA PRO A 123 5.00 -1.76 12.75
C PRO A 123 5.72 -0.86 13.77
N ILE A 124 5.33 -0.89 15.05
CA ILE A 124 6.03 -0.09 16.08
C ILE A 124 7.43 -0.65 16.32
N ASP A 125 7.57 -1.97 16.14
CA ASP A 125 8.80 -2.70 16.44
C ASP A 125 9.82 -2.66 15.30
N VAL A 126 9.41 -2.21 14.10
CA VAL A 126 10.27 -2.13 12.91
C VAL A 126 10.20 -0.72 12.32
N PRO A 127 11.31 0.03 12.24
CA PRO A 127 11.34 1.36 11.65
C PRO A 127 11.30 1.28 10.12
N LEU A 128 10.15 0.81 9.58
CA LEU A 128 9.96 0.40 8.18
C LEU A 128 10.44 1.45 7.19
N LEU A 129 10.01 2.70 7.35
CA LEU A 129 10.35 3.76 6.40
C LEU A 129 11.79 4.23 6.53
N GLN A 130 12.36 4.20 7.73
CA GLN A 130 13.78 4.50 7.92
C GLN A 130 14.65 3.46 7.23
N ILE A 131 14.32 2.17 7.37
CA ILE A 131 15.02 1.09 6.66
C ILE A 131 14.92 1.28 5.15
N ILE A 132 13.72 1.54 4.62
CA ILE A 132 13.53 1.73 3.17
C ILE A 132 14.29 2.98 2.68
N ALA A 133 14.22 4.10 3.40
CA ALA A 133 14.95 5.31 3.05
C ALA A 133 16.47 5.10 3.05
N ASP A 134 16.99 4.29 3.98
CA ASP A 134 18.41 3.95 4.07
C ASP A 134 18.84 3.02 2.92
N MET A 135 18.03 2.00 2.60
CA MET A 135 18.32 1.04 1.53
C MET A 135 18.48 1.71 0.16
N PHE A 136 17.71 2.76 -0.11
CA PHE A 136 17.68 3.46 -1.40
C PHE A 136 18.29 4.85 -1.32
N TRP A 137 19.11 5.14 -0.30
CA TRP A 137 19.62 6.49 -0.09
C TRP A 137 20.51 6.99 -1.24
N ASP A 138 21.46 6.14 -1.66
CA ASP A 138 22.44 6.48 -2.69
C ASP A 138 21.80 6.51 -4.10
N ASP A 139 20.67 5.81 -4.28
CA ASP A 139 19.91 5.80 -5.54
C ASP A 139 18.40 5.79 -5.30
N ARG A 140 17.88 6.97 -4.94
CA ARG A 140 16.45 7.17 -4.64
C ARG A 140 15.54 6.82 -5.82
N LYS A 141 16.04 6.91 -7.06
CA LYS A 141 15.27 6.58 -8.27
C LYS A 141 14.93 5.09 -8.33
N ASN A 142 15.77 4.24 -7.74
CA ASN A 142 15.56 2.81 -7.68
C ASN A 142 14.71 2.33 -6.50
N GLY A 143 14.34 3.21 -5.56
CA GLY A 143 13.40 2.88 -4.47
C GLY A 143 11.94 2.79 -4.93
N PRO A 144 10.99 2.40 -4.03
CA PRO A 144 9.59 2.12 -4.37
C PRO A 144 8.89 3.18 -5.22
N ALA A 145 8.00 2.76 -6.12
CA ALA A 145 7.18 3.65 -6.93
C ALA A 145 6.05 4.32 -6.14
N GLY A 146 5.67 3.77 -4.99
CA GLY A 146 4.71 4.42 -4.11
C GLY A 146 4.63 3.79 -2.73
N PHE A 147 3.94 4.49 -1.83
CA PHE A 147 3.64 4.05 -0.48
C PHE A 147 2.17 4.34 -0.15
N ILE A 148 1.52 3.40 0.53
CA ILE A 148 0.24 3.61 1.22
C ILE A 148 0.49 3.27 2.68
N CYS A 149 0.49 4.28 3.54
CA CYS A 149 1.10 4.22 4.87
C CYS A 149 0.59 5.35 5.78
N ASP A 150 0.64 5.19 7.10
CA ASP A 150 0.03 6.13 8.08
C ASP A 150 0.36 7.62 7.84
N LYS A 151 -0.60 8.50 8.17
CA LYS A 151 -0.54 9.94 7.85
C LYS A 151 0.56 10.74 8.54
N ASP A 152 1.21 10.20 9.56
CA ASP A 152 2.08 10.97 10.44
C ASP A 152 3.53 11.11 9.91
N TYR A 153 3.69 11.95 8.89
CA TYR A 153 5.00 12.48 8.48
C TYR A 153 5.27 13.88 9.05
N GLY A 154 4.84 14.06 10.31
CA GLY A 154 4.99 15.28 11.08
C GLY A 154 6.41 15.86 11.02
N HIS A 155 6.40 17.19 10.97
CA HIS A 155 7.44 18.16 10.61
C HIS A 155 8.81 17.93 11.28
N LYS A 156 9.85 18.62 10.80
CA LYS A 156 11.15 18.66 11.50
C LYS A 156 10.92 19.01 12.97
N GLN A 157 11.29 18.10 13.86
CA GLN A 157 11.15 18.25 15.30
C GLN A 157 12.53 18.18 15.97
N GLU A 158 12.67 18.80 17.13
CA GLU A 158 13.94 18.87 17.84
C GLU A 158 14.38 17.53 18.44
N ARG A 159 13.42 16.63 18.71
CA ARG A 159 13.67 15.32 19.31
C ARG A 159 12.88 14.25 18.58
N TYR A 160 13.53 13.11 18.35
CA TYR A 160 12.93 11.92 17.78
C TYR A 160 13.04 10.76 18.78
N CYS A 161 12.07 9.87 18.76
CA CYS A 161 11.95 8.65 19.54
C CYS A 161 11.48 7.49 18.65
N ILE A 162 11.51 6.27 19.17
CA ILE A 162 11.16 5.05 18.42
C ILE A 162 9.72 5.03 17.90
N ARG A 163 8.83 5.86 18.46
CA ARG A 163 7.44 5.98 18.01
C ARG A 163 7.27 6.92 16.83
N ASP A 164 8.26 7.79 16.59
CA ASP A 164 8.20 8.74 15.48
C ASP A 164 8.36 8.00 14.16
N ARG A 165 7.36 8.17 13.29
CA ARG A 165 7.30 7.47 12.00
C ARG A 165 8.13 8.18 10.94
N SER A 166 8.37 9.47 11.12
CA SER A 166 9.26 10.27 10.29
C SER A 166 10.65 10.41 10.92
N SER A 167 11.64 10.61 10.07
CA SER A 167 12.96 11.13 10.44
C SER A 167 13.35 12.15 9.36
N PRO A 168 14.33 13.04 9.60
CA PRO A 168 14.77 13.99 8.57
C PRO A 168 15.15 13.28 7.26
N ARG A 169 15.72 12.07 7.37
CA ARG A 169 16.11 11.24 6.24
C ARG A 169 14.92 10.66 5.48
N VAL A 170 13.89 10.20 6.20
CA VAL A 170 12.62 9.75 5.57
C VAL A 170 11.92 10.91 4.87
N LEU A 171 11.86 12.08 5.51
CA LEU A 171 11.25 13.27 4.91
C LEU A 171 11.97 13.69 3.62
N GLU A 172 13.31 13.67 3.62
CA GLU A 172 14.11 13.97 2.43
C GLU A 172 13.98 12.89 1.35
N PHE A 173 13.84 11.62 1.73
CA PHE A 173 13.59 10.53 0.79
C PHE A 173 12.23 10.65 0.11
N LEU A 174 11.19 11.04 0.86
CA LEU A 174 9.82 11.14 0.36
C LEU A 174 9.53 12.46 -0.39
N GLN A 175 10.45 13.42 -0.42
CA GLN A 175 10.25 14.73 -1.06
C GLN A 175 9.91 14.65 -2.56
N ASP A 176 10.33 13.57 -3.22
CA ASP A 176 10.13 13.34 -4.67
C ASP A 176 8.78 12.66 -4.98
N TYR A 177 7.95 12.40 -3.96
CA TYR A 177 6.66 11.74 -4.09
C TYR A 177 5.53 12.77 -4.04
N SER A 178 4.58 12.67 -4.97
CA SER A 178 3.30 13.38 -4.85
C SER A 178 2.43 12.69 -3.82
N CYS A 179 1.83 13.47 -2.93
CA CYS A 179 0.90 12.97 -1.93
C CYS A 179 -0.55 13.23 -2.37
N GLU A 180 -1.35 12.17 -2.40
CA GLU A 180 -2.80 12.25 -2.56
C GLU A 180 -3.46 12.01 -1.19
N HIS A 181 -4.42 12.86 -0.86
CA HIS A 181 -5.18 12.78 0.37
C HIS A 181 -6.63 12.40 0.07
N PHE A 182 -7.23 11.68 1.00
CA PHE A 182 -8.63 11.30 0.94
C PHE A 182 -9.44 11.93 2.09
N ASP A 183 -9.08 13.15 2.47
CA ASP A 183 -9.66 13.85 3.61
C ASP A 183 -11.13 14.25 3.39
N ASP A 184 -11.60 14.18 2.15
CA ASP A 184 -12.98 14.52 1.75
C ASP A 184 -13.98 13.38 1.98
N HIS A 185 -13.54 12.21 2.48
CA HIS A 185 -14.38 11.03 2.58
C HIS A 185 -14.17 10.28 3.90
N GLN A 186 -15.28 9.88 4.53
CA GLN A 186 -15.30 9.04 5.72
C GLN A 186 -15.96 7.70 5.41
N VAL A 187 -15.50 6.63 6.08
CA VAL A 187 -16.16 5.32 6.00
C VAL A 187 -17.61 5.43 6.44
N GLU A 188 -18.46 4.75 5.69
CA GLU A 188 -19.89 4.67 5.96
C GLU A 188 -20.16 4.04 7.32
N ARG A 189 -21.10 4.58 8.11
CA ARG A 189 -21.38 4.07 9.46
C ARG A 189 -21.78 2.59 9.46
N ASP A 190 -22.69 2.20 8.56
CA ASP A 190 -23.11 0.81 8.41
C ASP A 190 -21.92 -0.12 8.10
N PHE A 191 -20.90 0.40 7.40
CA PHE A 191 -19.66 -0.32 7.13
C PHE A 191 -18.82 -0.49 8.39
N SER A 192 -18.65 0.59 9.16
CA SER A 192 -17.94 0.57 10.44
C SER A 192 -18.61 -0.36 11.46
N ASP A 193 -19.93 -0.29 11.56
CA ASP A 193 -20.75 -1.08 12.48
C ASP A 193 -20.67 -2.58 12.14
N ALA A 194 -20.74 -2.93 10.85
CA ALA A 194 -20.63 -4.32 10.40
C ALA A 194 -19.25 -4.94 10.65
N LEU A 195 -18.21 -4.11 10.76
CA LEU A 195 -16.87 -4.54 11.13
C LEU A 195 -16.60 -4.49 12.63
N GLU A 196 -17.58 -4.06 13.44
CA GLU A 196 -17.42 -3.84 14.88
C GLU A 196 -16.24 -2.89 15.18
N MET A 197 -15.95 -1.98 14.24
CA MET A 197 -14.82 -1.05 14.34
C MET A 197 -15.26 0.19 15.12
N HIS A 198 -14.81 0.29 16.37
CA HIS A 198 -15.05 1.45 17.24
C HIS A 198 -14.14 2.67 16.91
N ARG A 199 -13.17 2.53 16.00
CA ARG A 199 -12.19 3.57 15.60
C ARG A 199 -11.92 3.55 14.09
N SER A 200 -11.48 4.71 13.60
CA SER A 200 -11.17 5.04 12.20
C SER A 200 -10.53 3.88 11.43
N TYR A 201 -11.14 3.54 10.29
CA TYR A 201 -10.58 2.61 9.33
C TYR A 201 -9.31 3.21 8.70
N TRP A 202 -8.21 2.44 8.69
CA TRP A 202 -6.86 2.89 8.30
C TRP A 202 -6.80 3.58 6.94
N LEU A 203 -7.63 3.17 5.97
CA LEU A 203 -7.56 3.64 4.59
C LEU A 203 -7.69 5.17 4.42
N TRP A 204 -8.34 5.83 5.38
CA TRP A 204 -8.56 7.28 5.36
C TRP A 204 -7.64 8.02 6.33
N ASP A 205 -6.81 7.29 7.06
CA ASP A 205 -5.76 7.82 7.95
C ASP A 205 -4.35 7.42 7.46
N VAL A 206 -4.24 7.17 6.15
CA VAL A 206 -2.97 6.93 5.44
C VAL A 206 -2.71 8.00 4.37
N ASN A 207 -1.43 8.24 4.11
CA ASN A 207 -0.93 8.97 2.96
C ASN A 207 -0.74 8.02 1.77
N TYR A 208 -1.09 8.52 0.59
CA TYR A 208 -0.88 7.84 -0.68
C TYR A 208 0.21 8.59 -1.44
N LEU A 209 1.42 8.07 -1.33
CA LEU A 209 2.61 8.68 -1.91
C LEU A 209 2.94 7.97 -3.21
N TRP A 210 3.19 8.75 -4.26
CA TRP A 210 3.48 8.20 -5.58
C TRP A 210 4.65 8.90 -6.23
N LYS A 211 5.55 8.14 -6.84
CA LYS A 211 6.55 8.70 -7.73
C LYS A 211 5.90 9.13 -9.05
N PRO A 212 6.18 10.35 -9.51
CA PRO A 212 5.74 10.78 -10.83
C PRO A 212 6.35 9.86 -11.89
N ARG A 213 5.64 9.69 -13.01
CA ARG A 213 6.17 8.94 -14.15
C ARG A 213 7.38 9.69 -14.73
N THR A 214 8.52 9.03 -14.82
CA THR A 214 9.65 9.58 -15.58
C THR A 214 9.25 9.66 -17.05
N PRO A 215 9.34 10.83 -17.70
CA PRO A 215 9.08 10.92 -19.14
C PRO A 215 10.05 9.99 -19.87
N GLU A 216 9.50 9.11 -20.70
CA GLU A 216 10.30 8.31 -21.62
C GLU A 216 11.09 9.29 -22.49
N ARG A 217 12.43 9.27 -22.39
CA ARG A 217 13.26 9.97 -23.36
C ARG A 217 12.95 9.31 -24.70
N ASN A 218 12.35 10.06 -25.63
CA ASN A 218 12.28 9.67 -27.03
C ASN A 218 13.71 9.45 -27.52
N THR A 219 14.22 8.22 -27.41
CA THR A 219 15.39 7.78 -28.15
C THR A 219 14.92 7.46 -29.56
N SER A 220 14.60 8.52 -30.29
CA SER A 220 14.56 8.48 -31.75
C SER A 220 16.01 8.53 -32.23
N THR A 221 16.57 7.35 -32.50
CA THR A 221 17.75 7.16 -33.35
C THR A 221 17.48 5.97 -34.25
#